data_AF-A0A1W9WQF2-F1
#
_entry.id   AF-A0A1W9WQF2-F1
#
_cell.length_a   1.000
_cell.length_b   1.000
_cell.length_c   1.000
_cell.angle_alpha   90.00
_cell.angle_beta   90.00
_cell.angle_gamma   90.00
#
_symmetry.space_group_name_H-M   'P 1'
#
loop_
_entity.id
_entity.type
_entity.pdbx_description
1 polymer ?
#
loop_
_entity_poly.entity_id
_entity_poly.type
_entity_poly.pdbx_seq_one_letter_code
_entity_poly.pdbx_strand_id
1 'polypeptide(L)'
;MDWNIFSSLVRAKHFSPLRKRGKAKDSFDACIQLIETFAPREHLSERKMFYYNYKMMSSCRKPLTSLLETLSQNKGLKTDPHEHARRLFLHLKDFYDPKGTLSLTDALGEKNLIRRFRDLYLYFYNRKKISREEIEEWLKSIETKSGPRHHENH
;
A
#
# COMPACT_ATOMS: atom_id res chain seq x y z
N MET A 1 -11.57 5.62 -12.91
CA MET A 1 -10.27 5.72 -12.22
C MET A 1 -9.42 6.65 -13.06
N ASP A 2 -9.18 7.86 -12.56
CA ASP A 2 -8.45 8.90 -13.28
C ASP A 2 -6.94 8.62 -13.26
N TRP A 3 -6.35 8.39 -14.42
CA TRP A 3 -4.94 8.02 -14.63
C TRP A 3 -3.97 9.22 -14.59
N ASN A 4 -4.45 10.41 -14.22
CA ASN A 4 -3.73 11.67 -14.40
C ASN A 4 -2.66 12.00 -13.33
N ILE A 5 -2.49 11.17 -12.30
CA ILE A 5 -1.52 11.45 -11.21
C ILE A 5 -0.07 11.16 -11.62
N PHE A 6 0.16 10.29 -12.61
CA PHE A 6 1.50 9.78 -12.93
C PHE A 6 2.27 10.57 -14.02
N SER A 7 1.65 11.55 -14.68
CA SER A 7 2.28 12.25 -15.81
C SER A 7 3.34 13.29 -15.40
N SER A 8 3.24 13.89 -14.22
CA SER A 8 4.06 15.05 -13.85
C SER A 8 5.40 14.73 -13.18
N LEU A 9 5.67 13.47 -12.81
CA LEU A 9 6.81 13.09 -11.97
C LEU A 9 8.01 12.50 -12.74
N VAL A 10 7.95 12.36 -14.06
CA VAL A 10 9.04 11.80 -14.87
C VAL A 10 10.07 12.87 -15.23
N ARG A 11 10.75 13.45 -14.23
CA ARG A 11 11.93 14.29 -14.46
C ARG A 11 12.94 14.21 -13.30
N ALA A 12 13.43 13.00 -13.03
CA ALA A 12 14.63 12.83 -12.22
C ALA A 12 15.55 11.80 -12.89
N LYS A 13 16.67 12.29 -13.41
CA LYS A 13 17.75 11.49 -14.00
C LYS A 13 18.53 10.80 -12.88
N HIS A 14 19.14 9.65 -13.23
CA HIS A 14 20.04 8.78 -12.48
C HIS A 14 19.37 7.75 -11.58
N PHE A 15 19.08 6.54 -12.11
CA PHE A 15 19.37 5.25 -11.48
C PHE A 15 19.45 4.15 -12.56
N SER A 16 20.42 3.25 -12.39
CA SER A 16 21.00 2.29 -13.35
C SER A 16 20.01 1.33 -14.05
N PRO A 17 20.39 0.73 -15.21
CA PRO A 17 19.45 0.18 -16.18
C PRO A 17 18.93 -1.20 -15.80
N LEU A 18 17.75 -1.28 -15.20
CA LEU A 18 16.93 -2.49 -15.26
C LEU A 18 16.44 -2.65 -16.71
N ARG A 19 17.20 -3.47 -17.45
CA ARG A 19 16.90 -4.11 -18.75
C ARG A 19 15.66 -3.56 -19.49
N LYS A 20 15.93 -2.77 -20.54
CA LYS A 20 14.96 -2.48 -21.61
C LYS A 20 14.41 -3.80 -22.17
N ARG A 21 13.12 -4.07 -21.93
CA ARG A 21 12.27 -4.82 -22.84
C ARG A 21 11.06 -3.94 -23.09
N GLY A 22 10.92 -3.44 -24.32
CA GLY A 22 9.85 -2.55 -24.75
C GLY A 22 8.49 -3.20 -24.64
N LYS A 23 7.95 -3.24 -23.42
CA LYS A 23 6.55 -3.54 -23.11
C LYS A 23 6.05 -2.38 -22.28
N ALA A 24 4.79 -2.00 -22.49
CA ALA A 24 4.12 -0.97 -21.70
C ALA A 24 4.54 -1.11 -20.23
N LYS A 25 5.09 -0.03 -19.67
CA LYS A 25 5.59 0.02 -18.30
C LYS A 25 4.45 -0.48 -17.39
N ASP A 26 4.59 -1.69 -16.87
CA ASP A 26 3.55 -2.32 -16.05
C ASP A 26 3.28 -1.40 -14.85
N SER A 27 2.04 -1.29 -14.38
CA SER A 27 1.66 -0.36 -13.30
C SER A 27 2.52 -0.59 -12.05
N PHE A 28 2.95 -1.83 -11.82
CA PHE A 28 3.93 -2.21 -10.81
C PHE A 28 5.26 -1.47 -10.94
N ASP A 29 5.86 -1.48 -12.13
CA ASP A 29 7.19 -0.91 -12.34
C ASP A 29 7.14 0.62 -12.20
N ALA A 30 6.02 1.25 -12.53
CA ALA A 30 5.80 2.67 -12.27
C ALA A 30 5.70 2.98 -10.76
N CYS A 31 4.91 2.20 -10.00
CA CYS A 31 4.79 2.38 -8.55
C CYS A 31 6.12 2.13 -7.84
N ILE A 32 6.84 1.06 -8.21
CA ILE A 32 8.15 0.74 -7.65
C ILE A 32 9.13 1.89 -7.90
N GLN A 33 9.20 2.40 -9.14
CA GLN A 33 10.08 3.54 -9.43
C GLN A 33 9.74 4.75 -8.58
N LEU A 34 8.46 5.06 -8.38
CA LEU A 34 8.06 6.18 -7.52
C LEU A 34 8.47 5.93 -6.07
N ILE A 35 8.23 4.74 -5.53
CA ILE A 35 8.63 4.36 -4.17
C ILE A 35 10.13 4.53 -3.96
N GLU A 36 10.94 4.04 -4.90
CA GLU A 36 12.40 4.10 -4.80
C GLU A 36 12.98 5.52 -4.87
N THR A 37 12.17 6.54 -5.22
CA THR A 37 12.61 7.95 -5.14
C THR A 37 12.64 8.49 -3.71
N PHE A 38 11.88 7.89 -2.78
CA PHE A 38 11.77 8.40 -1.40
C PHE A 38 12.01 7.34 -0.31
N ALA A 39 11.84 6.06 -0.62
CA ALA A 39 11.97 5.00 0.37
C ALA A 39 13.43 4.82 0.82
N PRO A 40 13.66 4.49 2.10
CA PRO A 40 15.02 4.32 2.63
C PRO A 40 15.74 3.15 1.94
N ARG A 41 16.99 3.35 1.51
CA ARG A 41 17.76 2.31 0.80
C ARG A 41 18.13 1.12 1.67
N GLU A 42 18.27 1.32 2.98
CA GLU A 42 18.60 0.27 3.95
C GLU A 42 17.56 -0.87 3.99
N HIS A 43 16.34 -0.62 3.50
CA HIS A 43 15.24 -1.59 3.47
C HIS A 43 14.91 -2.14 2.07
N LEU A 44 15.81 -1.95 1.09
CA LEU A 44 15.56 -2.37 -0.30
C LEU A 44 15.39 -3.89 -0.44
N SER A 45 16.16 -4.66 0.34
CA SER A 45 16.12 -6.12 0.30
C SER A 45 14.77 -6.66 0.78
N GLU A 46 14.25 -6.09 1.86
CA GLU A 46 12.95 -6.39 2.45
C GLU A 46 11.83 -6.03 1.48
N ARG A 47 11.87 -4.84 0.87
CA ARG A 47 10.87 -4.45 -0.15
C ARG A 47 10.84 -5.43 -1.33
N LYS A 48 12.01 -5.85 -1.82
CA LYS A 48 12.11 -6.84 -2.90
C LYS A 48 11.55 -8.20 -2.50
N MET A 49 11.98 -8.71 -1.35
CA MET A 49 11.64 -10.06 -0.89
C MET A 49 10.16 -10.20 -0.54
N PHE A 50 9.60 -9.22 0.19
CA PHE A 50 8.24 -9.33 0.73
C PHE A 50 7.15 -8.78 -0.18
N TYR A 51 7.47 -7.92 -1.16
CA TYR A 51 6.44 -7.26 -1.96
C TYR A 51 6.70 -7.36 -3.46
N TYR A 52 7.90 -7.02 -3.95
CA TYR A 52 8.11 -6.95 -5.40
C TYR A 52 8.13 -8.31 -6.09
N ASN A 53 8.65 -9.35 -5.42
CA ASN A 53 8.69 -10.70 -5.98
C ASN A 53 7.29 -11.31 -6.19
N TYR A 54 6.29 -10.86 -5.43
CA TYR A 54 4.91 -11.32 -5.56
C TYR A 54 4.24 -10.88 -6.87
N LYS A 55 4.84 -9.96 -7.64
CA LYS A 55 4.30 -9.55 -8.95
C LYS A 55 4.23 -10.70 -9.97
N MET A 56 4.99 -11.77 -9.72
CA MET A 56 5.01 -12.99 -10.53
C MET A 56 3.86 -13.95 -10.20
N MET A 57 3.16 -13.74 -9.07
CA MET A 57 2.02 -14.57 -8.65
C MET A 57 0.71 -13.93 -9.12
N SER A 58 -0.01 -14.61 -10.01
CA SER A 58 -1.23 -14.09 -10.63
C SER A 58 -2.34 -13.75 -9.62
N SER A 59 -2.52 -14.58 -8.59
CA SER A 59 -3.51 -14.36 -7.52
C SER A 59 -3.24 -13.10 -6.70
N CYS A 60 -1.98 -12.69 -6.60
CA CYS A 60 -1.56 -11.54 -5.80
C CYS A 60 -1.45 -10.27 -6.63
N ARG A 61 -1.55 -10.33 -7.98
CA ARG A 61 -1.31 -9.18 -8.85
C ARG A 61 -2.19 -7.99 -8.48
N LYS A 62 -3.52 -8.13 -8.57
CA LYS A 62 -4.44 -7.00 -8.34
C LYS A 62 -4.30 -6.43 -6.91
N PRO A 63 -4.31 -7.25 -5.84
CA PRO A 63 -4.09 -6.73 -4.49
C PRO A 63 -2.72 -6.04 -4.30
N LEU A 64 -1.66 -6.61 -4.88
CA LEU A 64 -0.32 -6.03 -4.80
C LEU A 64 -0.25 -4.68 -5.55
N THR A 65 -0.91 -4.55 -6.71
CA THR A 65 -0.96 -3.27 -7.44
C THR A 65 -1.59 -2.19 -6.55
N SER A 66 -2.78 -2.44 -6.00
CA SER A 66 -3.47 -1.46 -5.14
C SER A 66 -2.64 -1.09 -3.90
N LEU A 67 -1.94 -2.07 -3.32
CA LEU A 67 -1.03 -1.85 -2.20
C LEU A 67 0.15 -0.95 -2.60
N LEU A 68 0.83 -1.25 -3.71
CA LEU A 68 1.98 -0.46 -4.19
C LEU A 68 1.56 0.94 -4.66
N GLU A 69 0.40 1.09 -5.28
CA GLU A 69 -0.15 2.40 -5.65
C GLU A 69 -0.34 3.28 -4.42
N THR A 70 -0.96 2.73 -3.37
CA THR A 70 -1.15 3.45 -2.10
C THR A 70 0.18 3.76 -1.43
N LEU A 71 1.13 2.81 -1.43
CA LEU A 71 2.48 3.05 -0.92
C LEU A 71 3.22 4.16 -1.67
N SER A 72 2.97 4.28 -2.97
CA SER A 72 3.58 5.30 -3.82
C SER A 72 3.03 6.72 -3.55
N GLN A 73 1.84 6.83 -2.95
CA GLN A 73 1.16 8.09 -2.60
C GLN A 73 1.71 8.72 -1.31
N ASN A 74 3.03 8.90 -1.19
CA ASN A 74 3.69 9.45 0.00
C ASN A 74 3.16 10.84 0.44
N LYS A 75 2.60 11.62 -0.49
CA LYS A 75 1.94 12.89 -0.15
C LYS A 75 0.70 12.69 0.74
N GLY A 76 -0.06 11.61 0.51
CA GLY A 76 -1.25 11.26 1.30
C GLY A 76 -0.93 11.09 2.78
N LEU A 77 0.21 10.46 3.09
CA LEU A 77 0.70 10.32 4.46
C LEU A 77 0.94 11.66 5.18
N LYS A 78 1.23 12.74 4.44
CA LYS A 78 1.47 14.07 5.01
C LYS A 78 0.18 14.88 5.15
N THR A 79 -0.79 14.70 4.25
CA THR A 79 -2.01 15.51 4.19
C THR A 79 -3.14 14.91 5.01
N ASP A 80 -3.35 13.60 4.93
CA ASP A 80 -4.33 12.87 5.74
C ASP A 80 -3.76 11.49 6.11
N PRO A 81 -2.99 11.42 7.22
CA PRO A 81 -2.37 10.18 7.65
C PRO A 81 -3.39 9.10 8.04
N HIS A 82 -4.58 9.48 8.52
CA HIS A 82 -5.60 8.52 8.94
C HIS A 82 -6.26 7.88 7.72
N GLU A 83 -6.69 8.66 6.72
CA GLU A 83 -7.26 8.11 5.49
C GLU A 83 -6.23 7.22 4.76
N HIS A 84 -4.99 7.70 4.66
CA HIS A 84 -3.89 6.94 4.06
C HIS A 84 -3.66 5.61 4.78
N ALA A 85 -3.60 5.63 6.12
CA ALA A 85 -3.43 4.44 6.94
C ALA A 85 -4.56 3.42 6.73
N ARG A 86 -5.81 3.87 6.69
CA ARG A 86 -6.97 3.00 6.48
C ARG A 86 -6.95 2.33 5.12
N ARG A 87 -6.72 3.11 4.06
CA ARG A 87 -6.60 2.58 2.69
C ARG A 87 -5.45 1.58 2.59
N LEU A 88 -4.31 1.92 3.20
CA LEU A 88 -3.13 1.05 3.21
C LEU A 88 -3.43 -0.27 3.93
N PHE A 89 -4.14 -0.24 5.05
CA PHE A 89 -4.50 -1.43 5.81
C PHE A 89 -5.47 -2.33 5.03
N LEU A 90 -6.49 -1.77 4.38
CA LEU A 90 -7.43 -2.54 3.56
C LEU A 90 -6.71 -3.24 2.40
N HIS A 91 -5.82 -2.54 1.69
CA HIS A 91 -5.05 -3.15 0.61
C HIS A 91 -4.05 -4.20 1.11
N LEU A 92 -3.49 -4.01 2.31
CA LEU A 92 -2.65 -5.02 2.94
C LEU A 92 -3.44 -6.28 3.29
N LYS A 93 -4.65 -6.12 3.85
CA LYS A 93 -5.57 -7.24 4.13
C LYS A 93 -5.86 -8.02 2.85
N ASP A 94 -6.28 -7.34 1.79
CA ASP A 94 -6.61 -7.98 0.51
C ASP A 94 -5.40 -8.65 -0.15
N PHE A 95 -4.19 -8.15 0.13
CA PHE A 95 -2.95 -8.76 -0.35
C PHE A 95 -2.62 -10.07 0.37
N TYR A 96 -2.80 -10.14 1.69
CA TYR A 96 -2.56 -11.36 2.48
C TYR A 96 -3.74 -12.33 2.46
N ASP A 97 -4.95 -11.86 2.15
CA ASP A 97 -6.16 -12.66 1.99
C ASP A 97 -6.83 -12.37 0.63
N PRO A 98 -6.23 -12.83 -0.49
CA PRO A 98 -6.78 -12.63 -1.82
C PRO A 98 -8.11 -13.37 -2.06
N LYS A 99 -8.49 -14.30 -1.16
CA LYS A 99 -9.76 -15.03 -1.21
C LYS A 99 -10.89 -14.30 -0.46
N GLY A 100 -10.60 -13.23 0.28
CA GLY A 100 -11.60 -12.46 1.02
C GLY A 100 -12.26 -13.24 2.16
N THR A 101 -11.54 -14.22 2.73
CA THR A 101 -12.03 -15.06 3.84
C THR A 101 -11.89 -14.38 5.20
N LEU A 102 -11.04 -13.36 5.30
CA LEU A 102 -10.75 -12.62 6.52
C LEU A 102 -11.62 -11.37 6.59
N SER A 103 -12.52 -11.34 7.58
CA SER A 103 -13.34 -10.17 7.84
C SER A 103 -12.46 -8.99 8.28
N LEU A 104 -12.99 -7.77 8.17
CA LEU A 104 -12.26 -6.59 8.62
C LEU A 104 -11.99 -6.64 10.13
N THR A 105 -12.98 -7.04 10.93
CA THR A 105 -12.87 -7.14 12.39
C THR A 105 -11.80 -8.15 12.79
N ASP A 106 -11.77 -9.31 12.13
CA ASP A 106 -10.74 -10.33 12.38
C ASP A 106 -9.36 -9.84 11.95
N ALA A 107 -9.27 -9.13 10.82
CA ALA A 107 -8.03 -8.54 10.34
C ALA A 107 -7.43 -7.53 11.34
N LEU A 108 -8.27 -6.71 11.99
CA LEU A 108 -7.83 -5.77 13.02
C LEU A 108 -7.29 -6.47 14.27
N GLY A 109 -7.79 -7.68 14.56
CA GLY A 109 -7.29 -8.53 15.65
C GLY A 109 -6.04 -9.35 15.30
N GLU A 110 -5.71 -9.51 14.02
CA GLU A 110 -4.66 -10.44 13.57
C GLU A 110 -3.25 -9.85 13.78
N LYS A 111 -2.50 -10.45 14.69
CA LYS A 111 -1.19 -9.93 15.13
C LYS A 111 -0.17 -9.86 14.01
N ASN A 112 -0.16 -10.84 13.09
CA ASN A 112 0.81 -10.83 12.00
C ASN A 112 0.51 -9.71 11.00
N LEU A 113 -0.75 -9.43 10.69
CA LEU A 113 -1.18 -8.40 9.76
C LEU A 113 -0.88 -7.01 10.32
N ILE A 114 -1.11 -6.79 11.61
CA ILE A 114 -0.69 -5.56 12.31
C ILE A 114 0.84 -5.40 12.28
N ARG A 115 1.60 -6.48 12.48
CA ARG A 115 3.05 -6.45 12.34
C ARG A 115 3.47 -6.10 10.91
N ARG A 116 2.85 -6.72 9.89
CA ARG A 116 3.11 -6.41 8.47
C ARG A 116 2.72 -4.98 8.13
N PHE A 117 1.68 -4.44 8.74
CA PHE A 117 1.30 -3.05 8.58
C PHE A 117 2.38 -2.11 9.10
N ARG A 118 2.94 -2.38 10.28
CA ARG A 118 4.10 -1.62 10.79
C ARG A 118 5.33 -1.74 9.89
N ASP A 119 5.61 -2.94 9.40
CA ASP A 119 6.71 -3.20 8.47
C ASP A 119 6.60 -2.31 7.22
N LEU A 120 5.38 -2.06 6.70
CA LEU A 120 5.20 -1.12 5.57
C LEU A 120 5.70 0.29 5.91
N TYR A 121 5.36 0.80 7.09
CA TYR A 121 5.79 2.13 7.49
C TYR A 121 7.29 2.24 7.72
N LEU A 122 7.88 1.17 8.24
CA LEU A 122 9.32 1.06 8.39
C LEU A 122 10.01 1.04 7.01
N TYR A 123 9.66 0.07 6.16
CA TYR A 123 10.39 -0.19 4.93
C TYR A 123 10.15 0.84 3.82
N PHE A 124 8.98 1.48 3.81
CA PHE A 124 8.61 2.43 2.75
C PHE A 124 8.71 3.89 3.19
N TYR A 125 8.54 4.20 4.48
CA TYR A 125 8.53 5.58 4.99
C TYR A 125 9.54 5.87 6.10
N ASN A 126 10.36 4.88 6.50
CA ASN A 126 11.33 4.99 7.60
C ASN A 126 10.72 5.40 8.97
N ARG A 127 9.45 5.04 9.22
CA ARG A 127 8.78 5.32 10.50
C ARG A 127 8.93 4.13 11.46
N LYS A 128 9.88 4.25 12.39
CA LYS A 128 10.30 3.18 13.33
C LYS A 128 9.44 3.05 14.60
N LYS A 129 8.60 4.04 14.92
CA LYS A 129 7.91 4.15 16.23
C LYS A 129 6.40 4.37 16.07
N ILE A 130 5.72 3.44 15.40
CA ILE A 130 4.26 3.46 15.36
C ILE A 130 3.74 2.54 16.46
N SER A 131 3.06 3.10 17.45
CA SER A 131 2.55 2.34 18.59
C SER A 131 1.36 1.46 18.17
N ARG A 132 0.83 0.64 19.09
CA ARG A 132 -0.37 -0.17 18.76
C ARG A 132 -1.61 0.71 18.80
N GLU A 133 -1.64 1.56 19.81
CA GLU A 133 -2.69 2.52 20.12
C GLU A 133 -2.84 3.52 18.96
N GLU A 134 -1.73 3.99 18.39
CA GLU A 134 -1.74 4.87 17.22
C GLU A 134 -2.34 4.19 15.98
N ILE A 135 -2.02 2.91 15.75
CA ILE A 135 -2.62 2.13 14.66
C ILE A 135 -4.12 1.92 14.91
N GLU A 136 -4.50 1.53 16.12
CA GLU A 136 -5.90 1.34 16.51
C GLU A 136 -6.69 2.64 16.32
N GLU A 137 -6.13 3.79 16.67
CA GLU A 137 -6.74 5.09 16.46
C GLU A 137 -6.95 5.40 14.96
N TRP A 138 -5.95 5.12 14.11
CA TRP A 138 -6.09 5.30 12.67
C TRP A 138 -7.19 4.42 12.08
N LEU A 139 -7.31 3.19 12.58
CA LEU A 139 -8.21 2.15 12.05
C LEU A 139 -9.60 2.14 12.71
N LYS A 140 -9.80 2.80 13.86
CA LYS A 140 -11.08 2.85 14.60
C LYS A 140 -12.28 3.23 13.74
N SER A 141 -12.10 4.16 12.82
CA SER A 141 -13.20 4.64 11.97
C SER A 141 -13.55 3.73 10.78
N ILE A 142 -12.76 2.67 10.52
CA ILE A 142 -13.10 1.74 9.44
C ILE A 142 -14.38 0.98 9.83
N GLU A 143 -14.57 0.70 11.12
CA GLU A 143 -15.77 0.05 11.66
C GLU A 143 -17.04 0.91 11.50
N THR A 144 -16.90 2.23 11.49
CA THR A 144 -18.05 3.17 11.45
C THR A 144 -18.60 3.41 10.04
N LYS A 145 -17.86 3.07 8.98
CA LYS A 145 -18.32 3.25 7.58
C LYS A 145 -18.94 2.00 6.95
N SER A 146 -19.05 0.91 7.72
CA SER A 146 -19.76 -0.32 7.33
C SER A 146 -21.12 -0.47 8.01
N GLY A 147 -21.89 0.63 8.12
CA GLY A 147 -23.31 0.65 8.52
C GLY A 147 -24.22 1.00 7.32
N PRO A 148 -25.48 0.56 7.30
CA PRO A 148 -26.28 0.40 6.08
C PRO A 148 -26.59 1.76 5.43
N ARG A 149 -26.42 1.83 4.11
CA ARG A 149 -27.13 2.82 3.29
C ARG A 149 -28.62 2.50 3.37
N HIS A 150 -29.31 3.07 4.36
CA HIS A 150 -30.75 3.25 4.27
C HIS A 150 -31.01 4.21 3.11
N HIS A 151 -31.38 3.63 1.96
CA HIS A 151 -32.18 4.33 0.97
C HIS A 151 -33.59 4.44 1.59
N GLU A 152 -33.85 5.54 2.28
CA GLU A 152 -35.22 6.07 2.35
C GLU A 152 -35.47 6.78 1.03
N ASN A 153 -36.19 6.09 0.14
CA ASN A 153 -36.85 6.73 -0.97
C ASN A 153 -38.16 7.31 -0.42
N HIS A 154 -38.27 8.63 -0.54
CA HIS A 154 -39.48 9.37 -0.22
C HIS A 154 -40.38 9.48 -1.46
#